data_AF-A0A495YWA4-F1
#
_entry.id   AF-A0A495YWA4-F1
#
_cell.length_a   1.000
_cell.length_b   1.000
_cell.length_c   1.000
_cell.angle_alpha   90.00
_cell.angle_beta   90.00
_cell.angle_gamma   90.00
#
_symmetry.space_group_name_H-M   'P 1'
#
loop_
_entity.id
_entity.type
_entity.pdbx_description
1 polymer ?
#
loop_
_entity_poly.entity_id
_entity_poly.type
_entity_poly.pdbx_seq_one_letter_code
_entity_poly.pdbx_strand_id
1 'polypeptide(L)'
;MKSTSQIIEEVKKEIPEISAEEAQKEKAEGGDDVVLLDVRDEDEYRAGYIPDAVHVTRGMLEFSIEDEVPDRDKRVIVYCAAGMRSLLAAKSLRELGYADSVSMAGGYRDWSASGLPTAKDKQMTPDQLERYSRHFMLTEVGERGQSKLLDAKALLVGAGGLGSPAGLYLAATGVGTLGVVDSDVVELSNLQRQILHRTETVGKPKAESAAETMGFLNPDVNVVPYNMRLSEDNIIDLFNEYDLVVDGCDNFATRYLVNDAAVLTNTPIVHGSIFQFEGQATVLKPHDGPCYRCMYPTPPPPGMVPG
;
A
#
# COMPACT_ATOMS: atom_id res chain seq x y z
N MET A 1 30.47 -37.30 9.88
CA MET A 1 29.58 -36.21 9.41
C MET A 1 29.07 -36.60 8.04
N LYS A 2 27.77 -36.52 7.79
CA LYS A 2 27.22 -36.69 6.44
C LYS A 2 27.63 -35.49 5.59
N SER A 3 27.90 -35.70 4.30
CA SER A 3 28.16 -34.59 3.37
C SER A 3 26.85 -33.85 3.03
N THR A 4 26.95 -32.60 2.58
CA THR A 4 25.79 -31.83 2.13
C THR A 4 24.97 -32.55 1.06
N SER A 5 25.65 -33.23 0.12
CA SER A 5 24.99 -34.02 -0.93
C SER A 5 24.20 -35.20 -0.35
N GLN A 6 24.77 -35.91 0.64
CA GLN A 6 24.08 -37.02 1.31
C GLN A 6 22.85 -36.54 2.09
N ILE A 7 22.95 -35.38 2.73
CA ILE A 7 21.82 -34.77 3.44
C ILE A 7 20.70 -34.44 2.45
N ILE A 8 21.01 -33.81 1.31
CA ILE A 8 20.01 -33.46 0.29
C ILE A 8 19.35 -34.71 -0.30
N GLU A 9 20.11 -35.77 -0.60
CA GLU A 9 19.55 -37.02 -1.12
C GLU A 9 18.61 -37.72 -0.13
N GLU A 10 18.88 -37.64 1.17
CA GLU A 10 17.97 -38.15 2.20
C GLU A 10 16.69 -37.31 2.27
N VAL A 11 16.82 -35.99 2.26
CA VAL A 11 15.66 -35.08 2.31
C VAL A 11 14.77 -35.23 1.08
N LYS A 12 15.33 -35.44 -0.12
CA LYS A 12 14.58 -35.71 -1.36
C LYS A 12 13.70 -36.98 -1.28
N LYS A 13 14.02 -37.93 -0.40
CA LYS A 13 13.19 -39.13 -0.19
C LYS A 13 12.00 -38.87 0.74
N GLU A 14 12.11 -37.87 1.60
CA GLU A 14 11.11 -37.51 2.62
C GLU A 14 10.17 -36.40 2.12
N ILE A 15 10.70 -35.45 1.35
CA ILE A 15 9.99 -34.25 0.89
C ILE A 15 9.63 -34.42 -0.59
N PRO A 16 8.34 -34.40 -0.95
CA PRO A 16 7.92 -34.39 -2.34
C PRO A 16 8.40 -33.12 -3.04
N GLU A 17 8.81 -33.29 -4.29
CA GLU A 17 9.15 -32.20 -5.20
C GLU A 17 8.07 -32.10 -6.28
N ILE A 18 7.71 -30.86 -6.65
CA ILE A 18 6.81 -30.56 -7.78
C ILE A 18 7.49 -29.61 -8.75
N SER A 19 7.08 -29.61 -10.01
CA SER A 19 7.59 -28.66 -11.03
C SER A 19 7.03 -27.25 -10.84
N ALA A 20 7.61 -26.27 -11.53
CA ALA A 20 7.11 -24.90 -11.53
C ALA A 20 5.69 -24.80 -12.14
N GLU A 21 5.41 -25.56 -13.19
CA GLU A 21 4.10 -25.63 -13.84
C GLU A 21 3.05 -26.29 -12.95
N GLU A 22 3.43 -27.36 -12.24
CA GLU A 22 2.57 -28.00 -11.24
C GLU A 22 2.25 -27.04 -10.10
N ALA A 23 3.26 -26.33 -9.58
CA ALA A 23 3.08 -25.32 -8.54
C ALA A 23 2.13 -24.18 -8.98
N GLN A 24 2.30 -23.67 -10.20
CA GLN A 24 1.40 -22.66 -10.77
C GLN A 24 -0.03 -23.17 -10.89
N LYS A 25 -0.20 -24.43 -11.32
CA LYS A 25 -1.51 -25.06 -11.45
C LYS A 25 -2.17 -25.25 -10.09
N GLU A 26 -1.45 -25.81 -9.10
CA GLU A 26 -1.95 -25.97 -7.74
C GLU A 26 -2.35 -24.62 -7.13
N LYS A 27 -1.53 -23.58 -7.30
CA LYS A 27 -1.86 -22.23 -6.81
C LYS A 27 -3.10 -21.65 -7.49
N ALA A 28 -3.26 -21.83 -8.80
CA ALA A 28 -4.41 -21.33 -9.54
C ALA A 28 -5.72 -22.07 -9.17
N GLU A 29 -5.65 -23.37 -8.89
CA GLU A 29 -6.81 -24.20 -8.54
C GLU A 29 -7.18 -24.08 -7.05
N GLY A 30 -6.19 -23.99 -6.16
CA GLY A 30 -6.38 -23.98 -4.70
C GLY A 30 -6.50 -22.61 -4.05
N GLY A 31 -6.23 -21.52 -4.79
CA GLY A 31 -6.46 -20.16 -4.30
C GLY A 31 -5.73 -19.85 -2.97
N ASP A 32 -6.50 -19.52 -1.93
CA ASP A 32 -5.98 -19.13 -0.60
C ASP A 32 -5.56 -20.32 0.28
N ASP A 33 -5.94 -21.54 -0.09
CA ASP A 33 -5.55 -22.78 0.61
C ASP A 33 -4.14 -23.25 0.21
N VAL A 34 -3.59 -22.69 -0.87
CA VAL A 34 -2.24 -22.97 -1.39
C VAL A 34 -1.34 -21.75 -1.22
N VAL A 35 -0.29 -21.90 -0.43
CA VAL A 35 0.70 -20.85 -0.14
C VAL A 35 1.97 -21.13 -0.92
N LEU A 36 2.40 -20.13 -1.71
CA LEU A 36 3.76 -20.10 -2.26
C LEU A 36 4.65 -19.42 -1.23
N LEU A 37 5.73 -20.09 -0.81
CA LEU A 37 6.67 -19.57 0.20
C LEU A 37 8.06 -19.37 -0.42
N ASP A 38 8.48 -18.13 -0.53
CA ASP A 38 9.82 -17.72 -0.95
C ASP A 38 10.79 -17.74 0.24
N VAL A 39 11.83 -18.58 0.17
CA VAL A 39 12.87 -18.63 1.21
C VAL A 39 14.22 -18.06 0.77
N ARG A 40 14.23 -17.26 -0.31
CA ARG A 40 15.43 -16.56 -0.80
C ARG A 40 15.80 -15.38 0.08
N ASP A 41 17.03 -14.88 -0.09
CA ASP A 41 17.50 -13.70 0.61
C ASP A 41 16.90 -12.42 -0.01
N GLU A 42 16.93 -11.30 0.72
CA GLU A 42 16.28 -10.04 0.32
C GLU A 42 16.69 -9.55 -1.07
N ASP A 43 17.97 -9.59 -1.40
CA ASP A 43 18.46 -9.12 -2.70
C ASP A 43 17.93 -9.97 -3.87
N GLU A 44 17.73 -11.27 -3.65
CA GLU A 44 17.14 -12.16 -4.65
C GLU A 44 15.64 -11.90 -4.81
N TYR A 45 14.92 -11.63 -3.71
CA TYR A 45 13.51 -11.27 -3.73
C TYR A 45 13.28 -9.93 -4.45
N ARG A 46 14.08 -8.91 -4.13
CA ARG A 46 14.09 -7.59 -4.79
C ARG A 46 14.41 -7.64 -6.28
N ALA A 47 15.16 -8.65 -6.73
CA ALA A 47 15.44 -8.85 -8.14
C ALA A 47 14.22 -9.36 -8.93
N GLY A 48 13.25 -9.96 -8.23
CA GLY A 48 11.98 -10.44 -8.76
C GLY A 48 11.48 -11.64 -7.98
N TYR A 49 10.16 -11.80 -7.89
CA TYR A 49 9.48 -12.81 -7.07
C TYR A 49 8.22 -13.34 -7.76
N ILE A 50 7.66 -14.43 -7.23
CA ILE A 50 6.41 -15.00 -7.73
C ILE A 50 5.23 -14.21 -7.12
N PRO A 51 4.29 -13.66 -7.90
CA PRO A 51 3.14 -12.95 -7.38
C PRO A 51 2.40 -13.75 -6.29
N ASP A 52 1.94 -13.05 -5.26
CA ASP A 52 1.21 -13.61 -4.12
C ASP A 52 1.98 -14.63 -3.27
N ALA A 53 3.29 -14.76 -3.47
CA ALA A 53 4.15 -15.51 -2.57
C ALA A 53 4.39 -14.75 -1.26
N VAL A 54 4.35 -15.50 -0.16
CA VAL A 54 4.84 -15.09 1.16
C VAL A 54 6.36 -15.18 1.15
N HIS A 55 7.06 -14.16 1.65
CA HIS A 55 8.52 -14.17 1.69
C HIS A 55 9.01 -14.25 3.13
N VAL A 56 9.74 -15.34 3.43
CA VAL A 56 10.40 -15.55 4.72
C VAL A 56 11.79 -16.12 4.42
N THR A 57 12.83 -15.31 4.62
CA THR A 57 14.21 -15.77 4.37
C THR A 57 14.50 -17.07 5.10
N ARG A 58 15.31 -17.95 4.48
CA ARG A 58 15.62 -19.26 5.10
C ARG A 58 16.11 -19.14 6.53
N GLY A 59 16.89 -18.09 6.87
CA GLY A 59 17.44 -17.90 8.21
C GLY A 59 16.41 -17.52 9.28
N MET A 60 15.26 -16.98 8.88
CA MET A 60 14.18 -16.56 9.78
C MET A 60 12.98 -17.52 9.77
N LEU A 61 13.01 -18.56 8.95
CA LEU A 61 11.88 -19.47 8.71
C LEU A 61 11.23 -19.97 10.00
N GLU A 62 12.03 -20.55 10.90
CA GLU A 62 11.55 -21.13 12.15
C GLU A 62 11.01 -20.09 13.15
N PHE A 63 11.33 -18.80 12.96
CA PHE A 63 10.91 -17.72 13.84
C PHE A 63 9.70 -16.93 13.33
N SER A 64 9.47 -16.92 12.01
CA SER A 64 8.46 -16.06 11.39
C SER A 64 7.31 -16.81 10.72
N ILE A 65 7.46 -18.11 10.44
CA ILE A 65 6.45 -18.83 9.66
C ILE A 65 5.06 -18.85 10.30
N GLU A 66 4.96 -18.93 11.63
CA GLU A 66 3.67 -18.98 12.33
C GLU A 66 2.89 -17.67 12.25
N ASP A 67 3.58 -16.53 12.12
CA ASP A 67 2.94 -15.22 11.95
C ASP A 67 2.45 -15.04 10.50
N GLU A 68 3.24 -15.50 9.53
CA GLU A 68 2.96 -15.33 8.10
C GLU A 68 1.98 -16.37 7.54
N VAL A 69 2.05 -17.61 8.03
CA VAL A 69 1.19 -18.74 7.62
C VAL A 69 0.62 -19.42 8.86
N PRO A 70 -0.29 -18.78 9.62
CA PRO A 70 -0.77 -19.30 10.90
C PRO A 70 -1.54 -20.63 10.78
N ASP A 71 -2.14 -20.88 9.63
CA ASP A 71 -2.86 -22.11 9.33
C ASP A 71 -1.91 -23.20 8.80
N ARG A 72 -1.63 -24.18 9.66
CA ARG A 72 -0.69 -25.28 9.38
C ARG A 72 -1.26 -26.37 8.47
N ASP A 73 -2.58 -26.36 8.25
CA ASP A 73 -3.25 -27.33 7.38
C ASP A 73 -3.17 -26.92 5.90
N LYS A 74 -2.73 -25.69 5.61
CA LYS A 74 -2.54 -25.21 4.25
C LYS A 74 -1.46 -25.97 3.49
N ARG A 75 -1.66 -26.06 2.18
CA ARG A 75 -0.67 -26.57 1.24
C ARG A 75 0.46 -25.54 1.10
N VAL A 76 1.68 -25.86 1.50
CA VAL A 76 2.83 -24.92 1.42
C VAL A 76 3.83 -25.39 0.37
N ILE A 77 3.90 -24.66 -0.75
CA ILE A 77 4.88 -24.89 -1.80
C ILE A 77 6.06 -23.95 -1.58
N VAL A 78 7.19 -24.51 -1.15
CA VAL A 78 8.39 -23.74 -0.83
C VAL A 78 9.29 -23.64 -2.05
N TYR A 79 9.78 -22.45 -2.35
CA TYR A 79 10.76 -22.25 -3.40
C TYR A 79 11.95 -21.40 -2.95
N CYS A 80 13.08 -21.64 -3.60
CA CYS A 80 14.27 -20.81 -3.48
C CYS A 80 14.79 -20.48 -4.89
N ALA A 81 16.06 -20.10 -5.04
CA ALA A 81 16.60 -19.83 -6.37
C ALA A 81 16.65 -21.06 -7.31
N ALA A 82 16.96 -22.26 -6.79
CA ALA A 82 17.28 -23.44 -7.60
C ALA A 82 16.81 -24.79 -7.02
N GLY A 83 15.96 -24.79 -5.99
CA GLY A 83 15.39 -26.01 -5.39
C GLY A 83 16.11 -26.59 -4.14
N MET A 84 17.39 -26.26 -3.90
CA MET A 84 18.14 -26.87 -2.78
C MET A 84 17.76 -26.32 -1.39
N ARG A 85 17.63 -25.00 -1.24
CA ARG A 85 17.26 -24.37 0.05
C ARG A 85 15.80 -24.67 0.41
N SER A 86 14.92 -24.72 -0.58
CA SER A 86 13.50 -25.03 -0.41
C SER A 86 13.26 -26.45 0.06
N LEU A 87 14.06 -27.45 -0.37
CA LEU A 87 13.99 -28.81 0.17
C LEU A 87 14.24 -28.84 1.69
N LEU A 88 15.31 -28.15 2.14
CA LEU A 88 15.65 -28.07 3.56
C LEU A 88 14.61 -27.27 4.35
N ALA A 89 14.08 -26.19 3.77
CA ALA A 89 13.00 -25.40 4.38
C ALA A 89 11.72 -26.22 4.53
N ALA A 90 11.27 -26.92 3.48
CA ALA A 90 10.09 -27.76 3.53
C ALA A 90 10.22 -28.87 4.59
N LYS A 91 11.42 -29.46 4.76
CA LYS A 91 11.66 -30.38 5.88
C LYS A 91 11.45 -29.73 7.24
N SER A 92 12.06 -28.57 7.48
CA SER A 92 11.87 -27.82 8.73
C SER A 92 10.41 -27.44 8.96
N LEU A 93 9.67 -27.09 7.91
CA LEU A 93 8.22 -26.83 8.01
C LEU A 93 7.43 -28.06 8.45
N ARG A 94 7.73 -29.26 7.91
CA ARG A 94 7.08 -30.50 8.38
C ARG A 94 7.38 -30.78 9.84
N GLU A 95 8.60 -30.54 10.29
CA GLU A 95 9.00 -30.69 11.70
C GLU A 95 8.24 -29.69 12.61
N LEU A 96 7.86 -28.52 12.09
CA LEU A 96 7.02 -27.53 12.76
C LEU A 96 5.50 -27.80 12.63
N GLY A 97 5.10 -28.88 11.93
CA GLY A 97 3.71 -29.30 11.82
C GLY A 97 2.98 -28.88 10.54
N TYR A 98 3.66 -28.22 9.59
CA TYR A 98 3.12 -27.99 8.24
C TYR A 98 3.25 -29.26 7.41
N ALA A 99 2.34 -30.20 7.64
CA ALA A 99 2.41 -31.56 7.11
C ALA A 99 2.41 -31.60 5.58
N ASP A 100 1.67 -30.69 4.94
CA ASP A 100 1.49 -30.63 3.49
C ASP A 100 2.46 -29.66 2.79
N SER A 101 3.69 -29.58 3.30
CA SER A 101 4.76 -28.78 2.68
C SER A 101 5.57 -29.58 1.65
N VAL A 102 5.89 -28.94 0.53
CA VAL A 102 6.67 -29.49 -0.60
C VAL A 102 7.71 -28.51 -1.12
N SER A 103 8.71 -29.00 -1.85
CA SER A 103 9.70 -28.15 -2.52
C SER A 103 9.40 -28.02 -4.00
N MET A 104 9.45 -26.80 -4.53
CA MET A 104 9.41 -26.57 -5.97
C MET A 104 10.80 -26.86 -6.56
N ALA A 105 10.89 -27.91 -7.38
CA ALA A 105 12.10 -28.25 -8.12
C ALA A 105 12.47 -27.11 -9.09
N GLY A 106 13.77 -26.86 -9.26
CA GLY A 106 14.24 -25.77 -10.13
C GLY A 106 14.08 -24.36 -9.55
N GLY A 107 13.19 -24.19 -8.56
CA GLY A 107 12.96 -22.92 -7.87
C GLY A 107 12.53 -21.78 -8.80
N TYR A 108 12.85 -20.55 -8.40
CA TYR A 108 12.52 -19.33 -9.14
C TYR A 108 13.15 -19.28 -10.55
N ARG A 109 14.33 -19.88 -10.74
CA ARG A 109 15.01 -19.90 -12.04
C ARG A 109 14.19 -20.62 -13.11
N ASP A 110 13.72 -21.82 -12.79
CA ASP A 110 12.93 -22.63 -13.73
C ASP A 110 11.53 -22.03 -13.91
N TRP A 111 10.94 -21.48 -12.84
CA TRP A 111 9.70 -20.70 -12.93
C TRP A 111 9.79 -19.55 -13.94
N SER A 112 10.81 -18.71 -13.79
CA SER A 112 11.04 -17.56 -14.69
C SER A 112 11.41 -18.00 -16.11
N ALA A 113 12.25 -19.03 -16.26
CA ALA A 113 12.64 -19.57 -17.57
C ALA A 113 11.46 -20.17 -18.34
N SER A 114 10.44 -20.67 -17.63
CA SER A 114 9.21 -21.22 -18.20
C SER A 114 8.19 -20.14 -18.59
N GLY A 115 8.53 -18.86 -18.42
CA GLY A 115 7.66 -17.74 -18.77
C GLY A 115 6.44 -17.59 -17.86
N LEU A 116 6.48 -18.18 -16.67
CA LEU A 116 5.43 -18.05 -15.67
C LEU A 116 5.44 -16.64 -15.03
N PRO A 117 4.32 -16.18 -14.44
CA PRO A 117 4.20 -14.82 -13.94
C PRO A 117 5.27 -14.50 -12.87
N THR A 118 5.96 -13.38 -13.05
CA THR A 118 6.89 -12.81 -12.07
C THR A 118 6.55 -11.37 -11.80
N ALA A 119 6.71 -10.91 -10.57
CA ALA A 119 6.58 -9.52 -10.17
C ALA A 119 7.93 -8.96 -9.73
N LYS A 120 8.05 -7.64 -9.77
CA LYS A 120 9.18 -6.91 -9.21
C LYS A 120 8.67 -5.59 -8.67
N ASP A 121 8.99 -5.30 -7.42
CA ASP A 121 8.64 -4.04 -6.78
C ASP A 121 9.53 -2.90 -7.29
N LYS A 122 9.05 -1.67 -7.14
CA LYS A 122 9.83 -0.47 -7.45
C LYS A 122 11.07 -0.44 -6.56
N GLN A 123 12.22 -0.32 -7.21
CA GLN A 123 13.49 -0.23 -6.50
C GLN A 123 13.64 1.16 -5.87
N MET A 124 13.96 1.15 -4.58
CA MET A 124 14.22 2.35 -3.80
C MET A 124 15.69 2.77 -3.92
N THR A 125 15.93 4.07 -3.93
CA THR A 125 17.30 4.62 -3.83
C THR A 125 17.87 4.40 -2.42
N PRO A 126 19.19 4.50 -2.21
CA PRO A 126 19.78 4.43 -0.87
C PRO A 126 19.15 5.42 0.12
N ASP A 127 18.90 6.66 -0.32
CA ASP A 127 18.28 7.70 0.51
C ASP A 127 16.83 7.33 0.90
N GLN A 128 16.08 6.69 -0.01
CA GLN A 128 14.73 6.20 0.27
C GLN A 128 14.75 5.02 1.25
N LEU A 129 15.70 4.10 1.10
CA LEU A 129 15.89 2.99 2.05
C LEU A 129 16.20 3.51 3.46
N GLU A 130 17.04 4.54 3.58
CA GLU A 130 17.33 5.19 4.86
C GLU A 130 16.08 5.89 5.43
N ARG A 131 15.41 6.71 4.61
CA ARG A 131 14.22 7.49 4.99
C ARG A 131 13.09 6.60 5.51
N TYR A 132 12.79 5.51 4.83
CA TYR A 132 11.65 4.63 5.14
C TYR A 132 12.02 3.40 5.98
N SER A 133 13.26 3.32 6.49
CA SER A 133 13.77 2.19 7.29
C SER A 133 12.84 1.76 8.44
N ARG A 134 12.11 2.70 9.05
CA ARG A 134 11.15 2.41 10.13
C ARG A 134 9.88 1.69 9.65
N HIS A 135 9.49 1.86 8.39
CA HIS A 135 8.33 1.17 7.82
C HIS A 135 8.64 -0.28 7.46
N PHE A 136 9.90 -0.58 7.14
CA PHE A 136 10.31 -1.96 6.81
C PHE A 136 10.18 -2.90 8.02
N MET A 137 10.23 -2.35 9.23
CA MET A 137 10.04 -3.10 10.48
C MET A 137 8.56 -3.37 10.81
N LEU A 138 7.62 -2.78 10.07
CA LEU A 138 6.18 -3.00 10.25
C LEU A 138 5.76 -4.14 9.32
N THR A 139 5.37 -5.28 9.87
CA THR A 139 5.01 -6.49 9.11
C THR A 139 3.97 -6.21 8.02
N GLU A 140 2.95 -5.40 8.32
CA GLU A 140 1.86 -5.08 7.39
C GLU A 140 2.26 -4.07 6.30
N VAL A 141 3.41 -3.41 6.44
CA VAL A 141 3.96 -2.49 5.43
C VAL A 141 5.17 -3.11 4.75
N GLY A 142 6.26 -3.32 5.47
CA GLY A 142 7.50 -3.84 4.93
C GLY A 142 8.03 -3.00 3.76
N GLU A 143 8.99 -3.55 3.03
CA GLU A 143 9.51 -2.91 1.81
C GLU A 143 8.46 -2.87 0.69
N ARG A 144 7.65 -3.92 0.57
CA ARG A 144 6.62 -4.05 -0.46
C ARG A 144 5.52 -3.00 -0.31
N GLY A 145 5.02 -2.80 0.92
CA GLY A 145 4.03 -1.76 1.23
C GLY A 145 4.61 -0.36 1.01
N GLN A 146 5.88 -0.13 1.37
CA GLN A 146 6.53 1.15 1.05
C GLN A 146 6.66 1.37 -0.45
N SER A 147 7.01 0.33 -1.21
CA SER A 147 7.06 0.38 -2.68
C SER A 147 5.70 0.75 -3.27
N LYS A 148 4.61 0.15 -2.76
CA LYS A 148 3.24 0.51 -3.13
C LYS A 148 2.91 1.97 -2.80
N LEU A 149 3.31 2.48 -1.63
CA LEU A 149 3.13 3.90 -1.30
C LEU A 149 3.84 4.81 -2.30
N LEU A 150 5.09 4.49 -2.66
CA LEU A 150 5.87 5.25 -3.64
C LEU A 150 5.29 5.23 -5.05
N ASP A 151 4.40 4.31 -5.38
CA ASP A 151 3.67 4.26 -6.65
C ASP A 151 2.25 4.82 -6.57
N ALA A 152 1.70 4.93 -5.37
CA ALA A 152 0.36 5.43 -5.16
C ALA A 152 0.23 6.94 -5.44
N LYS A 153 -0.98 7.32 -5.83
CA LYS A 153 -1.40 8.70 -6.05
C LYS A 153 -2.58 9.03 -5.16
N ALA A 154 -2.45 10.02 -4.29
CA ALA A 154 -3.56 10.51 -3.48
C ALA A 154 -3.90 11.97 -3.79
N LEU A 155 -5.19 12.27 -3.87
CA LEU A 155 -5.71 13.62 -4.04
C LEU A 155 -6.19 14.15 -2.70
N LEU A 156 -5.58 15.22 -2.22
CA LEU A 156 -6.01 15.96 -1.05
C LEU A 156 -6.94 17.11 -1.46
N VAL A 157 -8.21 17.02 -1.07
CA VAL A 157 -9.21 18.04 -1.36
C VAL A 157 -9.37 18.96 -0.15
N GLY A 158 -8.82 20.17 -0.28
CA GLY A 158 -8.72 21.16 0.78
C GLY A 158 -7.38 21.05 1.53
N ALA A 159 -6.61 22.14 1.54
CA ALA A 159 -5.35 22.28 2.27
C ALA A 159 -5.55 22.97 3.64
N GLY A 160 -6.78 22.96 4.16
CA GLY A 160 -7.18 23.59 5.41
C GLY A 160 -6.78 22.82 6.67
N GLY A 161 -7.59 22.92 7.73
CA GLY A 161 -7.25 22.37 9.06
C GLY A 161 -7.19 20.85 9.11
N LEU A 162 -8.01 20.18 8.31
CA LEU A 162 -8.00 18.71 8.16
C LEU A 162 -6.94 18.25 7.16
N GLY A 163 -6.87 18.93 6.00
CA GLY A 163 -5.92 18.56 4.98
C GLY A 163 -4.47 18.83 5.35
N SER A 164 -4.21 19.83 6.21
CA SER A 164 -2.87 20.13 6.70
C SER A 164 -2.13 18.93 7.31
N PRO A 165 -2.62 18.33 8.42
CA PRO A 165 -1.98 17.16 8.99
C PRO A 165 -1.99 15.95 8.04
N ALA A 166 -3.08 15.74 7.29
CA ALA A 166 -3.18 14.62 6.36
C ALA A 166 -2.10 14.68 5.27
N GLY A 167 -1.96 15.83 4.60
CA GLY A 167 -0.95 16.05 3.57
C GLY A 167 0.48 15.88 4.09
N LEU A 168 0.79 16.42 5.27
CA LEU A 168 2.10 16.26 5.90
C LEU A 168 2.46 14.78 6.11
N TYR A 169 1.54 13.98 6.66
CA TYR A 169 1.81 12.56 6.90
C TYR A 169 1.83 11.73 5.61
N LEU A 170 0.99 12.03 4.62
CA LEU A 170 1.05 11.38 3.31
C LEU A 170 2.40 11.67 2.61
N ALA A 171 2.88 12.91 2.69
CA ALA A 171 4.18 13.28 2.14
C ALA A 171 5.31 12.60 2.92
N ALA A 172 5.29 12.64 4.26
CA ALA A 172 6.30 12.01 5.11
C ALA A 172 6.40 10.50 4.89
N THR A 173 5.26 9.83 4.64
CA THR A 173 5.19 8.39 4.41
C THR A 173 5.57 7.98 2.99
N GLY A 174 5.76 8.93 2.08
CA GLY A 174 6.27 8.67 0.74
C GLY A 174 5.19 8.23 -0.24
N VAL A 175 3.96 8.77 -0.15
CA VAL A 175 2.97 8.60 -1.23
C VAL A 175 3.53 9.25 -2.50
N GLY A 176 3.71 8.46 -3.56
CA GLY A 176 4.49 8.85 -4.73
C GLY A 176 4.05 10.14 -5.41
N THR A 177 2.73 10.33 -5.57
CA THR A 177 2.15 11.58 -6.08
C THR A 177 1.06 12.10 -5.15
N LEU A 178 1.14 13.37 -4.79
CA LEU A 178 0.14 14.06 -4.00
C LEU A 178 -0.44 15.23 -4.79
N GLY A 179 -1.69 15.10 -5.22
CA GLY A 179 -2.46 16.22 -5.72
C GLY A 179 -3.00 17.03 -4.55
N VAL A 180 -2.93 18.35 -4.60
CA VAL A 180 -3.55 19.22 -3.60
C VAL A 180 -4.45 20.23 -4.29
N VAL A 181 -5.73 20.22 -3.95
CA VAL A 181 -6.72 21.14 -4.52
C VAL A 181 -7.20 22.10 -3.45
N ASP A 182 -7.00 23.39 -3.67
CA ASP A 182 -7.54 24.44 -2.81
C ASP A 182 -7.61 25.75 -3.62
N SER A 183 -8.72 26.49 -3.51
CA SER A 183 -8.93 27.76 -4.21
C SER A 183 -8.61 28.99 -3.38
N ASP A 184 -8.33 28.82 -2.09
CA ASP A 184 -8.12 29.93 -1.16
C ASP A 184 -6.66 30.35 -1.11
N VAL A 185 -6.42 31.47 -0.43
CA VAL A 185 -5.09 31.95 -0.04
C VAL A 185 -4.86 31.73 1.46
N VAL A 186 -3.58 31.69 1.85
CA VAL A 186 -3.19 31.56 3.25
C VAL A 186 -3.54 32.83 4.02
N GLU A 187 -4.20 32.67 5.16
CA GLU A 187 -4.56 33.77 6.06
C GLU A 187 -3.96 33.59 7.45
N LEU A 188 -3.54 34.68 8.08
CA LEU A 188 -2.97 34.67 9.43
C LEU A 188 -3.92 34.03 10.46
N SER A 189 -5.22 34.30 10.35
CA SER A 189 -6.28 33.76 11.23
C SER A 189 -6.38 32.23 11.20
N ASN A 190 -5.90 31.62 10.12
CA ASN A 190 -6.02 30.19 9.85
C ASN A 190 -4.81 29.38 10.35
N LEU A 191 -3.66 30.04 10.59
CA LEU A 191 -2.40 29.39 10.96
C LEU A 191 -2.45 28.64 12.31
N GLN A 192 -3.41 28.94 13.19
CA GLN A 192 -3.58 28.22 14.45
C GLN A 192 -4.01 26.75 14.27
N ARG A 193 -4.44 26.34 13.06
CA ARG A 193 -4.77 24.94 12.74
C ARG A 193 -4.25 24.44 11.39
N GLN A 194 -3.86 25.33 10.48
CA GLN A 194 -3.40 24.96 9.14
C GLN A 194 -1.88 24.85 9.07
N ILE A 195 -1.35 23.77 9.63
CA ILE A 195 0.08 23.55 9.83
C ILE A 195 0.89 23.29 8.54
N LEU A 196 0.25 23.16 7.37
CA LEU A 196 0.95 23.19 6.08
C LEU A 196 1.48 24.58 5.73
N HIS A 197 0.94 25.62 6.35
CA HIS A 197 1.22 27.01 6.03
C HIS A 197 2.05 27.68 7.14
N ARG A 198 2.75 28.75 6.77
CA ARG A 198 3.61 29.51 7.69
C ARG A 198 3.28 30.99 7.59
N THR A 199 3.73 31.77 8.58
CA THR A 199 3.51 33.23 8.59
C THR A 199 4.05 33.89 7.32
N GLU A 200 5.16 33.38 6.77
CA GLU A 200 5.80 33.89 5.57
C GLU A 200 5.01 33.60 4.29
N THR A 201 4.07 32.64 4.31
CA THR A 201 3.27 32.28 3.14
C THR A 201 1.88 32.93 3.13
N VAL A 202 1.58 33.83 4.07
CA VAL A 202 0.32 34.61 4.08
C VAL A 202 0.13 35.36 2.75
N GLY A 203 -1.06 35.23 2.17
CA GLY A 203 -1.43 35.79 0.86
C GLY A 203 -1.09 34.90 -0.34
N LYS A 204 -0.31 33.82 -0.15
CA LYS A 204 -0.04 32.83 -1.20
C LYS A 204 -1.22 31.88 -1.38
N PRO A 205 -1.49 31.35 -2.59
CA PRO A 205 -2.44 30.25 -2.76
C PRO A 205 -2.14 29.08 -1.83
N LYS A 206 -3.16 28.57 -1.14
CA LYS A 206 -2.99 27.46 -0.18
C LYS A 206 -2.43 26.22 -0.86
N ALA A 207 -2.92 25.89 -2.07
CA ALA A 207 -2.45 24.74 -2.83
C ALA A 207 -0.94 24.78 -3.08
N GLU A 208 -0.41 25.94 -3.48
CA GLU A 208 1.02 26.14 -3.72
C GLU A 208 1.82 26.11 -2.41
N SER A 209 1.34 26.81 -1.36
CA SER A 209 2.02 26.80 -0.05
C SER A 209 2.10 25.39 0.53
N ALA A 210 1.05 24.59 0.36
CA ALA A 210 1.01 23.19 0.78
C ALA A 210 2.00 22.33 -0.01
N ALA A 211 2.02 22.49 -1.34
CA ALA A 211 2.93 21.75 -2.22
C ALA A 211 4.41 22.01 -1.87
N GLU A 212 4.78 23.27 -1.60
CA GLU A 212 6.13 23.61 -1.18
C GLU A 212 6.51 22.98 0.16
N THR A 213 5.61 23.03 1.15
CA THR A 213 5.88 22.44 2.47
C THR A 213 6.05 20.93 2.38
N MET A 214 5.17 20.24 1.65
CA MET A 214 5.25 18.78 1.47
C MET A 214 6.49 18.37 0.65
N GLY A 215 6.79 19.08 -0.44
CA GLY A 215 7.98 18.81 -1.26
C GLY A 215 9.30 19.09 -0.51
N PHE A 216 9.31 20.09 0.38
CA PHE A 216 10.45 20.32 1.27
C PHE A 216 10.62 19.20 2.31
N LEU A 217 9.51 18.72 2.88
CA LEU A 217 9.52 17.63 3.86
C LEU A 217 10.03 16.31 3.24
N ASN A 218 9.58 16.01 2.02
CA ASN A 218 9.97 14.82 1.30
C ASN A 218 10.14 15.09 -0.21
N PRO A 219 11.39 15.27 -0.69
CA PRO A 219 11.66 15.57 -2.10
C PRO A 219 11.44 14.37 -3.03
N ASP A 220 11.23 13.17 -2.48
CA ASP A 220 10.87 11.97 -3.26
C ASP A 220 9.41 12.00 -3.74
N VAL A 221 8.57 12.85 -3.14
CA VAL A 221 7.14 12.94 -3.44
C VAL A 221 6.87 14.00 -4.50
N ASN A 222 6.17 13.62 -5.56
CA ASN A 222 5.70 14.56 -6.58
C ASN A 222 4.42 15.26 -6.09
N VAL A 223 4.52 16.51 -5.67
CA VAL A 223 3.36 17.28 -5.18
C VAL A 223 2.84 18.23 -6.25
N VAL A 224 1.57 18.06 -6.64
CA VAL A 224 0.92 18.79 -7.74
C VAL A 224 -0.13 19.76 -7.16
N PRO A 225 0.11 21.08 -7.19
CA PRO A 225 -0.85 22.06 -6.72
C PRO A 225 -1.92 22.37 -7.79
N TYR A 226 -3.19 22.31 -7.40
CA TYR A 226 -4.33 22.75 -8.19
C TYR A 226 -4.99 23.96 -7.50
N ASN A 227 -4.61 25.16 -7.93
CA ASN A 227 -5.22 26.41 -7.46
C ASN A 227 -6.55 26.65 -8.18
N MET A 228 -7.57 25.85 -7.85
CA MET A 228 -8.87 25.89 -8.48
C MET A 228 -9.97 25.43 -7.53
N ARG A 229 -11.20 25.86 -7.81
CA ARG A 229 -12.39 25.33 -7.16
C ARG A 229 -12.85 24.08 -7.89
N LEU A 230 -13.17 23.01 -7.15
CA LEU A 230 -13.81 21.84 -7.74
C LEU A 230 -15.22 22.18 -8.24
N SER A 231 -15.53 21.69 -9.44
CA SER A 231 -16.83 21.82 -10.09
C SER A 231 -17.17 20.53 -10.85
N GLU A 232 -18.40 20.45 -11.34
CA GLU A 232 -18.85 19.35 -12.20
C GLU A 232 -18.01 19.22 -13.48
N ASP A 233 -17.42 20.32 -13.96
CA ASP A 233 -16.62 20.36 -15.19
C ASP A 233 -15.21 19.77 -15.04
N ASN A 234 -14.66 19.68 -13.83
CA ASN A 234 -13.26 19.30 -13.61
C ASN A 234 -13.04 18.10 -12.69
N ILE A 235 -14.02 17.77 -11.84
CA ILE A 235 -13.78 16.83 -10.74
C ILE A 235 -13.62 15.38 -11.23
N ILE A 236 -14.34 14.98 -12.29
CA ILE A 236 -14.29 13.60 -12.79
C ILE A 236 -12.93 13.28 -13.40
N ASP A 237 -12.43 14.15 -14.29
CA ASP A 237 -11.12 13.97 -14.90
C ASP A 237 -10.03 13.94 -13.84
N LEU A 238 -10.11 14.84 -12.86
CA LEU A 238 -9.17 14.87 -11.75
C LEU A 238 -9.22 13.58 -10.92
N PHE A 239 -10.40 13.07 -10.55
CA PHE A 239 -10.51 11.86 -9.72
C PHE A 239 -9.97 10.62 -10.43
N ASN A 240 -10.10 10.54 -11.75
CA ASN A 240 -9.55 9.43 -12.55
C ASN A 240 -8.01 9.38 -12.56
N GLU A 241 -7.32 10.45 -12.16
CA GLU A 241 -5.86 10.49 -12.08
C GLU A 241 -5.29 9.95 -10.77
N TYR A 242 -6.13 9.70 -9.75
CA TYR A 242 -5.70 9.35 -8.39
C TYR A 242 -6.36 8.06 -7.89
N ASP A 243 -5.62 7.31 -7.08
CA ASP A 243 -6.05 6.02 -6.52
C ASP A 243 -6.99 6.21 -5.31
N LEU A 244 -6.89 7.37 -4.64
CA LEU A 244 -7.54 7.68 -3.37
C LEU A 244 -7.78 9.19 -3.27
N VAL A 245 -8.89 9.57 -2.66
CA VAL A 245 -9.18 10.95 -2.26
C VAL A 245 -9.20 11.10 -0.75
N VAL A 246 -8.54 12.13 -0.22
CA VAL A 246 -8.66 12.57 1.16
C VAL A 246 -9.49 13.85 1.19
N ASP A 247 -10.71 13.76 1.71
CA ASP A 247 -11.64 14.88 1.82
C ASP A 247 -11.40 15.64 3.13
N GLY A 248 -10.71 16.78 3.00
CA GLY A 248 -10.46 17.74 4.08
C GLY A 248 -11.35 18.99 3.99
N CYS A 249 -12.43 18.97 3.21
CA CYS A 249 -13.29 20.12 3.01
C CYS A 249 -14.20 20.42 4.21
N ASP A 250 -14.34 21.72 4.48
CA ASP A 250 -15.19 22.25 5.55
C ASP A 250 -16.58 22.69 5.06
N ASN A 251 -16.83 22.73 3.74
CA ASN A 251 -18.13 23.13 3.20
C ASN A 251 -18.95 21.95 2.63
N PHE A 252 -20.28 22.00 2.83
CA PHE A 252 -21.18 20.93 2.41
C PHE A 252 -21.25 20.73 0.90
N ALA A 253 -21.28 21.80 0.11
CA ALA A 253 -21.43 21.69 -1.34
C ALA A 253 -20.31 20.84 -1.96
N THR A 254 -19.06 21.08 -1.53
CA THR A 254 -17.91 20.28 -1.99
C THR A 254 -17.99 18.84 -1.50
N ARG A 255 -18.46 18.56 -0.27
CA ARG A 255 -18.61 17.17 0.23
C ARG A 255 -19.54 16.33 -0.64
N TYR A 256 -20.68 16.89 -1.04
CA TYR A 256 -21.62 16.19 -1.93
C TYR A 256 -21.05 16.02 -3.34
N LEU A 257 -20.37 17.04 -3.87
CA LEU A 257 -19.71 16.95 -5.18
C LEU A 257 -18.61 15.88 -5.19
N VAL A 258 -17.75 15.85 -4.16
CA VAL A 258 -16.68 14.85 -3.96
C VAL A 258 -17.27 13.44 -3.86
N ASN A 259 -18.34 13.26 -3.09
CA ASN A 259 -19.03 11.98 -2.99
C ASN A 259 -19.55 11.50 -4.36
N ASP A 260 -20.23 12.39 -5.09
CA ASP A 260 -20.86 12.01 -6.35
C ASP A 260 -19.81 11.66 -7.41
N ALA A 261 -18.70 12.41 -7.45
CA ALA A 261 -17.56 12.08 -8.28
C ALA A 261 -16.96 10.71 -7.93
N ALA A 262 -16.71 10.45 -6.65
CA ALA A 262 -16.16 9.16 -6.19
C ALA A 262 -17.04 7.96 -6.56
N VAL A 263 -18.36 8.10 -6.48
CA VAL A 263 -19.28 7.03 -6.90
C VAL A 263 -19.19 6.76 -8.41
N LEU A 264 -19.07 7.83 -9.21
CA LEU A 264 -18.97 7.75 -10.67
C LEU A 264 -17.61 7.20 -11.15
N THR A 265 -16.52 7.53 -10.45
CA THR A 265 -15.16 7.09 -10.78
C THR A 265 -14.72 5.83 -10.05
N ASN A 266 -15.53 5.32 -9.12
CA ASN A 266 -15.18 4.24 -8.20
C ASN A 266 -13.91 4.53 -7.38
N THR A 267 -13.69 5.80 -7.01
CA THR A 267 -12.53 6.22 -6.22
C THR A 267 -12.86 6.19 -4.73
N PRO A 268 -12.09 5.51 -3.87
CA PRO A 268 -12.30 5.53 -2.43
C PRO A 268 -12.01 6.91 -1.82
N ILE A 269 -12.78 7.30 -0.81
CA ILE A 269 -12.61 8.54 -0.05
C ILE A 269 -12.28 8.23 1.41
N VAL A 270 -11.24 8.86 1.94
CA VAL A 270 -11.04 9.03 3.39
C VAL A 270 -11.64 10.39 3.76
N HIS A 271 -12.76 10.37 4.46
CA HIS A 271 -13.52 11.57 4.80
C HIS A 271 -13.25 12.01 6.24
N GLY A 272 -12.95 13.30 6.41
CA GLY A 272 -12.88 13.96 7.72
C GLY A 272 -13.86 15.12 7.81
N SER A 273 -14.43 15.35 9.00
CA SER A 273 -15.18 16.57 9.29
C SER A 273 -15.02 16.97 10.76
N ILE A 274 -15.15 18.27 11.03
CA ILE A 274 -15.10 18.83 12.37
C ILE A 274 -16.27 19.80 12.53
N PHE A 275 -16.91 19.78 13.69
CA PHE A 275 -17.88 20.78 14.10
C PHE A 275 -17.66 21.11 15.59
N GLN A 276 -17.21 22.34 15.86
CA GLN A 276 -16.84 22.78 17.21
C GLN A 276 -15.83 21.84 17.89
N PHE A 277 -16.27 21.06 18.89
CA PHE A 277 -15.45 20.14 19.68
C PHE A 277 -15.60 18.67 19.22
N GLU A 278 -16.39 18.42 18.18
CA GLU A 278 -16.63 17.09 17.64
C GLU A 278 -15.92 16.92 16.30
N GLY A 279 -15.34 15.73 16.11
CA GLY A 279 -14.72 15.32 14.86
C GLY A 279 -15.28 13.97 14.41
N GLN A 280 -15.38 13.78 13.10
CA GLN A 280 -15.75 12.51 12.49
C GLN A 280 -14.71 12.15 11.43
N ALA A 281 -14.38 10.86 11.35
CA ALA A 281 -13.56 10.30 10.29
C ALA A 281 -14.15 8.96 9.84
N THR A 282 -14.19 8.71 8.54
CA THR A 282 -14.67 7.45 7.97
C THR A 282 -14.04 7.17 6.61
N VAL A 283 -14.13 5.93 6.15
CA VAL A 283 -13.75 5.54 4.79
C VAL A 283 -15.03 5.23 4.01
N LEU A 284 -15.18 5.88 2.86
CA LEU A 284 -16.25 5.64 1.91
C LEU A 284 -15.64 4.93 0.71
N LYS A 285 -16.01 3.66 0.52
CA LYS A 285 -15.57 2.86 -0.62
C LYS A 285 -16.79 2.55 -1.49
N PRO A 286 -17.05 3.34 -2.56
CA PRO A 286 -18.19 3.10 -3.44
C PRO A 286 -18.23 1.65 -3.95
N HIS A 287 -19.44 1.13 -4.17
CA HIS A 287 -19.72 -0.24 -4.65
C HIS A 287 -19.35 -1.39 -3.70
N ASP A 288 -18.40 -1.19 -2.78
CA ASP A 288 -18.01 -2.12 -1.72
C ASP A 288 -18.52 -1.73 -0.32
N GLY A 289 -19.19 -0.58 -0.20
CA GLY A 289 -19.66 0.01 1.05
C GLY A 289 -20.60 1.20 0.84
N PRO A 290 -21.05 1.87 1.93
CA PRO A 290 -21.92 3.04 1.82
C PRO A 290 -21.16 4.25 1.25
N CYS A 291 -21.88 5.09 0.49
CA CYS A 291 -21.40 6.42 0.12
C CYS A 291 -21.89 7.48 1.12
N TYR A 292 -21.41 8.71 1.01
CA TYR A 292 -21.83 9.81 1.89
C TYR A 292 -23.36 10.03 1.82
N ARG A 293 -23.93 9.98 0.61
CA ARG A 293 -25.38 10.10 0.41
C ARG A 293 -26.20 8.95 1.01
N CYS A 294 -25.61 7.77 1.22
CA CYS A 294 -26.29 6.68 1.93
C CYS A 294 -26.53 7.04 3.41
N MET A 295 -25.65 7.84 4.00
CA MET A 295 -25.78 8.31 5.39
C MET A 295 -26.56 9.63 5.47
N TYR A 296 -26.30 10.54 4.51
CA TYR A 296 -26.87 11.88 4.45
C TYR A 296 -27.47 12.14 3.06
N PRO A 297 -28.73 11.75 2.81
CA PRO A 297 -29.28 11.73 1.44
C PRO A 297 -29.35 13.09 0.75
N THR A 298 -29.64 14.14 1.52
CA THR A 298 -29.91 15.48 0.99
C THR A 298 -29.01 16.52 1.65
N PRO A 299 -28.40 17.43 0.86
CA PRO A 299 -27.62 18.53 1.42
C PRO A 299 -28.50 19.42 2.31
N PRO A 300 -27.93 19.98 3.40
CA PRO A 300 -28.65 20.94 4.21
C PRO A 300 -29.02 22.19 3.37
N PRO A 301 -30.15 22.86 3.68
CA PRO A 301 -30.51 24.11 3.03
C PRO A 301 -29.40 25.17 3.13
N PRO A 302 -29.22 26.02 2.09
CA PRO A 302 -28.25 27.11 2.15
C PRO A 302 -28.46 27.99 3.39
N GLY A 303 -27.40 28.26 4.14
CA GLY A 303 -27.41 29.15 5.32
C GLY A 303 -27.79 28.49 6.66
N MET A 304 -28.04 27.17 6.70
CA MET A 304 -28.41 26.46 7.94
C MET A 304 -27.21 26.12 8.85
N VAL A 305 -25.98 26.22 8.33
CA VAL A 305 -24.75 25.90 9.07
C VAL A 305 -23.72 27.00 8.79
N PRO A 306 -22.94 27.46 9.79
CA PRO A 306 -21.84 28.40 9.57
C PRO A 306 -20.80 27.79 8.62
N GLY A 307 -20.40 28.55 7.60
CA GLY A 307 -19.26 28.24 6.75
C GLY A 307 -17.94 28.63 7.39
#